data_AF-A0A0N9MS67-F1
#
_entry.id   AF-A0A0N9MS67-F1
#
_cell.length_a   1.000
_cell.length_b   1.000
_cell.length_c   1.000
_cell.angle_alpha   90.00
_cell.angle_beta   90.00
_cell.angle_gamma   90.00
#
_symmetry.space_group_name_H-M   'P 1'
#
loop_
_entity.id
_entity.type
_entity.pdbx_description
1 polymer ?
#
loop_
_entity_poly.entity_id
_entity_poly.type
_entity_poly.pdbx_seq_one_letter_code
_entity_poly.pdbx_strand_id
1 'polypeptide(L)'
;MAESESIKEYPVPGIVVTWEATRCQHARECVMGLPGVFDPKKRPWITPEEASVEDLVTVIDRCPSYALSYRTDDGRTRTAPN
;
A
#
# COMPACT_ATOMS: atom_id res chain seq x y z
N MET A 1 1.35 2.88 25.51
CA MET A 1 1.68 4.02 24.63
C MET A 1 1.82 3.44 23.23
N ALA A 2 0.68 3.18 22.61
CA ALA A 2 0.57 2.70 21.24
C ALA A 2 -0.40 3.67 20.57
N GLU A 3 -0.40 3.71 19.25
CA GLU A 3 -1.37 4.42 18.42
C GLU A 3 -0.97 5.86 18.06
N SER A 4 -0.96 6.10 16.74
CA SER A 4 -0.59 7.35 16.03
C SER A 4 0.95 7.47 15.88
N GLU A 5 1.59 7.63 14.71
CA GLU A 5 1.25 8.42 13.52
C GLU A 5 2.12 7.96 12.32
N SER A 6 1.74 6.91 11.58
CA SER A 6 2.34 6.70 10.25
C SER A 6 1.43 5.93 9.28
N ILE A 7 0.12 5.94 9.52
CA ILE A 7 -0.85 5.42 8.56
C ILE A 7 -1.10 6.51 7.52
N LYS A 8 -0.93 6.19 6.24
CA LYS A 8 -1.22 7.09 5.13
C LYS A 8 -2.17 6.42 4.16
N GLU A 9 -3.23 7.12 3.80
CA GLU A 9 -4.24 6.63 2.87
C GLU A 9 -4.13 7.38 1.56
N TYR A 10 -4.20 6.63 0.47
CA TYR A 10 -4.09 7.10 -0.90
C TYR A 10 -5.33 6.62 -1.66
N PRO A 11 -6.42 7.42 -1.65
CA PRO A 11 -7.61 7.10 -2.40
C PRO A 11 -7.37 7.36 -3.89
N VAL A 12 -7.67 6.37 -4.73
CA VAL A 12 -7.69 6.51 -6.19
C VAL A 12 -9.01 5.94 -6.73
N PRO A 13 -9.45 6.33 -7.93
CA PRO A 13 -10.69 5.82 -8.50
C PRO A 13 -10.70 4.28 -8.58
N GLY A 14 -11.54 3.65 -7.76
CA GLY A 14 -11.74 2.19 -7.69
C GLY A 14 -11.03 1.46 -6.54
N ILE A 15 -10.02 2.07 -5.89
CA ILE A 15 -9.29 1.46 -4.76
C ILE A 15 -8.72 2.52 -3.81
N VAL A 16 -8.80 2.25 -2.52
CA VAL A 16 -8.14 3.03 -1.47
C VAL A 16 -6.97 2.22 -0.95
N VAL A 17 -5.76 2.72 -1.10
CA VAL A 17 -4.54 2.07 -0.59
C VAL A 17 -4.15 2.70 0.74
N THR A 18 -4.00 1.89 1.77
CA THR A 18 -3.59 2.31 3.11
C THR A 18 -2.20 1.76 3.38
N TRP A 19 -1.28 2.61 3.82
CA TRP A 19 0.08 2.22 4.19
C TRP A 19 0.34 2.49 5.66
N GLU A 20 0.85 1.48 6.37
CA GLU A 20 1.25 1.54 7.77
C GLU A 20 2.77 1.42 7.89
N ALA A 21 3.47 2.52 8.18
CA ALA A 21 4.93 2.47 8.32
C ALA A 21 5.40 1.60 9.50
N THR A 22 4.59 1.51 10.55
CA THR A 22 4.88 0.74 11.78
C THR A 22 5.00 -0.76 11.52
N ARG A 23 4.26 -1.29 10.55
CA ARG A 23 4.33 -2.69 10.12
C ARG A 23 5.32 -2.92 8.98
N CYS A 24 5.83 -1.85 8.36
CA CYS A 24 6.73 -1.97 7.22
C CYS A 24 8.10 -2.50 7.66
N GLN A 25 8.44 -3.73 7.26
CA GLN A 25 9.75 -4.33 7.52
C GLN A 25 10.83 -3.90 6.51
N HIS A 26 10.55 -2.91 5.65
CA HIS A 26 11.42 -2.49 4.56
C HIS A 26 11.89 -3.63 3.64
N ALA A 27 11.01 -4.60 3.38
CA ALA A 27 11.26 -5.74 2.49
C ALA A 27 11.50 -5.34 1.02
N ARG A 28 11.19 -4.08 0.65
CA ARG A 28 11.31 -3.50 -0.69
C ARG A 28 10.49 -4.20 -1.79
N GLU A 29 9.73 -5.25 -1.49
CA GLU A 29 8.82 -5.92 -2.44
C GLU A 29 7.86 -4.95 -3.13
N CYS A 30 7.29 -4.00 -2.40
CA CYS A 30 6.39 -2.99 -2.97
C CYS A 30 7.08 -2.08 -4.00
N VAL A 31 8.28 -1.61 -3.66
CA VAL A 31 9.11 -0.74 -4.52
C VAL A 31 9.69 -1.49 -5.71
N MET A 32 9.99 -2.79 -5.56
CA MET A 32 10.49 -3.63 -6.65
C MET A 32 9.38 -4.11 -7.58
N GLY A 33 8.18 -4.38 -7.05
CA GLY A 33 7.03 -4.78 -7.85
C GLY A 33 6.44 -3.63 -8.65
N LEU A 34 6.31 -2.45 -8.04
CA LEU A 34 5.76 -1.25 -8.67
C LEU A 34 6.61 -0.01 -8.35
N PRO A 35 7.77 0.15 -8.99
CA PRO A 35 8.62 1.33 -8.80
C PRO A 35 7.99 2.62 -9.31
N GLY A 36 7.00 2.53 -10.21
CA GLY A 36 6.22 3.69 -10.68
C GLY A 36 5.28 4.24 -9.60
N VAL A 37 4.74 3.37 -8.74
CA VAL A 37 3.80 3.72 -7.66
C VAL A 37 4.54 4.01 -6.37
N PHE A 38 5.40 3.09 -5.94
CA PHE A 38 6.12 3.17 -4.69
C PHE A 38 7.51 3.73 -5.00
N ASP A 39 7.70 5.01 -4.72
CA ASP A 39 8.97 5.69 -4.94
C ASP A 39 9.36 6.50 -3.68
N PRO A 40 10.28 6.00 -2.83
CA PRO A 40 10.71 6.71 -1.63
C PRO A 40 11.46 8.02 -1.93
N LYS A 41 11.88 8.27 -3.17
CA LYS A 41 12.53 9.52 -3.60
C LYS A 41 11.54 10.57 -4.08
N LYS A 42 10.33 10.17 -4.48
CA LYS A 42 9.27 11.11 -4.89
C LYS A 42 8.42 11.55 -3.70
N ARG A 43 7.79 12.72 -3.84
CA ARG A 43 6.76 13.21 -2.93
C ARG A 43 5.55 13.63 -3.77
N PRO A 44 4.40 12.94 -3.67
CA PRO A 44 4.12 11.80 -2.78
C PRO A 44 4.91 10.53 -3.14
N TRP A 45 5.24 9.72 -2.13
CA TRP A 45 6.05 8.49 -2.30
C TRP A 45 5.23 7.25 -2.67
N ILE A 46 3.90 7.32 -2.51
CA ILE A 46 2.95 6.36 -3.08
C ILE A 46 2.09 7.15 -4.06
N THR A 47 2.03 6.68 -5.30
CA THR A 47 1.24 7.27 -6.37
C THR A 47 0.40 6.15 -7.01
N PRO A 48 -0.72 5.74 -6.37
CA PRO A 48 -1.48 4.59 -6.85
C PRO A 48 -2.14 4.84 -8.21
N GLU A 49 -2.20 6.11 -8.64
CA GLU A 49 -2.69 6.53 -9.96
C GLU A 49 -1.80 6.06 -11.11
N GLU A 50 -0.51 5.78 -10.84
CA GLU A 50 0.46 5.32 -11.84
C GLU A 50 0.38 3.80 -12.10
N ALA A 51 -0.54 3.08 -11.43
CA ALA A 51 -0.77 1.65 -11.68
C ALA A 51 -2.26 1.29 -11.65
N SER A 52 -2.56 0.12 -12.22
CA SER A 52 -3.90 -0.44 -12.14
C SER A 52 -4.18 -1.05 -10.77
N VAL A 53 -5.46 -1.10 -10.40
CA VAL A 53 -5.96 -1.73 -9.18
C VAL A 53 -5.39 -3.15 -9.03
N GLU A 54 -5.34 -3.91 -10.12
CA GLU A 54 -4.85 -5.30 -10.13
C GLU A 54 -3.36 -5.41 -9.79
N ASP A 55 -2.52 -4.51 -10.32
CA ASP A 55 -1.11 -4.45 -10.00
C ASP A 55 -0.89 -4.06 -8.54
N LEU A 56 -1.63 -3.05 -8.05
CA LEU A 56 -1.60 -2.65 -6.64
C LEU A 56 -1.96 -3.84 -5.75
N VAL A 57 -3.04 -4.55 -6.06
CA VAL A 57 -3.46 -5.75 -5.32
C VAL A 57 -2.38 -6.84 -5.40
N THR A 58 -1.77 -7.07 -6.56
CA THR A 58 -0.72 -8.08 -6.70
C THR A 58 0.50 -7.75 -5.85
N VAL A 59 0.96 -6.50 -5.88
CA VAL A 59 2.14 -6.05 -5.14
C VAL A 59 1.88 -5.97 -3.64
N ILE A 60 0.71 -5.51 -3.23
CA ILE A 60 0.33 -5.50 -1.82
C ILE A 60 0.22 -6.95 -1.27
N ASP A 61 -0.01 -7.96 -2.12
CA ASP A 61 -0.18 -9.37 -1.69
C ASP A 61 1.17 -10.00 -1.38
N ARG A 62 2.18 -9.55 -2.12
CA ARG A 62 3.57 -9.89 -1.88
C ARG A 62 4.12 -9.26 -0.61
N CYS A 63 3.41 -8.35 0.06
CA CYS A 63 3.91 -7.76 1.30
C CYS A 63 3.80 -8.78 2.46
N PRO A 64 4.91 -9.39 2.94
CA PRO A 64 4.82 -10.43 3.97
C PRO A 64 4.41 -9.86 5.33
N SER A 65 4.62 -8.56 5.54
CA SER A 65 4.35 -7.88 6.80
C SER A 65 2.97 -7.23 6.87
N TYR A 66 2.15 -7.36 5.81
CA TYR A 66 0.82 -6.74 5.71
C TYR A 66 0.81 -5.23 6.00
N ALA A 67 1.93 -4.55 5.76
CA ALA A 67 2.08 -3.12 6.01
C ALA A 67 1.29 -2.26 5.01
N LEU A 68 0.93 -2.84 3.87
CA LEU A 68 0.05 -2.23 2.90
C LEU A 68 -1.29 -2.95 2.95
N SER A 69 -2.35 -2.18 3.00
CA SER A 69 -3.73 -2.62 2.96
C SER A 69 -4.43 -1.94 1.79
N TYR A 70 -5.51 -2.52 1.30
CA TYR A 70 -6.34 -1.87 0.31
C TYR A 70 -7.82 -2.18 0.47
N ARG A 71 -8.64 -1.31 -0.09
CA ARG A 71 -10.09 -1.46 -0.18
C ARG A 71 -10.58 -1.04 -1.56
N THR A 72 -11.10 -1.97 -2.33
CA THR A 72 -11.72 -1.68 -3.63
C THR A 72 -13.22 -1.43 -3.47
N ASP A 73 -13.81 -0.67 -4.40
CA ASP A 73 -15.27 -0.55 -4.51
C ASP A 73 -15.96 -1.90 -4.82
N ASP A 74 -15.25 -2.78 -5.55
CA ASP A 74 -15.66 -4.16 -5.89
C ASP A 74 -15.83 -5.10 -4.67
N GLY A 75 -15.60 -4.61 -3.44
CA GLY A 75 -15.73 -5.38 -2.20
C GLY A 75 -14.48 -6.16 -1.77
N ARG A 76 -13.39 -6.11 -2.54
CA ARG A 76 -12.10 -6.69 -2.16
C ARG A 76 -11.42 -5.83 -1.11
N THR A 77 -11.10 -6.42 0.03
CA THR A 77 -10.33 -5.79 1.10
C THR A 77 -9.19 -6.71 1.50
N ARG A 78 -7.99 -6.15 1.66
CA ARG A 78 -6.89 -6.83 2.34
C ARG A 78 -6.41 -5.96 3.48
N THR A 79 -6.50 -6.52 4.68
CA THR A 79 -6.00 -5.95 5.93
C THR A 79 -5.17 -7.00 6.64
N ALA A 80 -4.23 -6.58 7.47
CA ALA A 80 -3.46 -7.52 8.29
C ALA A 80 -4.40 -8.27 9.26
N PRO A 81 -4.24 -9.60 9.44
CA PRO A 81 -4.85 -10.31 10.56
C PRO A 81 -4.26 -9.79 11.88
N ASN A 82 -5.11 -9.71 12.92
CA ASN A 82 -4.74 -9.27 14.28
C ASN A 82 -4.00 -10.38 15.04
#